data_AF-A0A0B4GNV5-F1
#
_entry.id   AF-A0A0B4GNV5-F1
#
_cell.length_a   1.000
_cell.length_b   1.000
_cell.length_c   1.000
_cell.angle_alpha   90.00
_cell.angle_beta   90.00
_cell.angle_gamma   90.00
#
_symmetry.space_group_name_H-M   'P 1'
#
loop_
_entity.id
_entity.type
_entity.pdbx_description
1 polymer ?
#
loop_
_entity_poly.entity_id
_entity_poly.type
_entity_poly.pdbx_seq_one_letter_code
_entity_poly.pdbx_strand_id
1 'polypeptide(L)'
;MRFTTLALATLLSVAQAVQVHKVDVGKNMATNETGLKFYPDKIVAKKGDMVQFQFWDGNHNAMQTSFDQQCQPISRNNPNVTGFDSGFQPAKASIEKGMIPVYTVMINNTAPIWVVCVQGRHCQNGMSMVINENTSANSSRSLENYRALAKSAQGVTPGGGSNGGSNGGSGSGEGGSTTPGSGNIPTPVGNQSPTPSAPLSAGINLAVPSTLLIALGVAFMFL
;
A
#
# COMPACT_ATOMS: atom_id res chain seq x y z
N MET A 1 -44.49 -11.86 -47.83
CA MET A 1 -43.03 -11.61 -47.77
C MET A 1 -42.72 -10.99 -46.42
N ARG A 2 -42.10 -11.73 -45.49
CA ARG A 2 -41.72 -11.21 -44.16
C ARG A 2 -40.21 -10.91 -44.20
N PHE A 3 -39.86 -9.64 -44.13
CA PHE A 3 -38.46 -9.20 -44.08
C PHE A 3 -38.01 -9.13 -42.63
N THR A 4 -37.17 -10.08 -42.24
CA THR A 4 -36.54 -10.14 -40.92
C THR A 4 -35.34 -9.18 -40.93
N THR A 5 -35.48 -8.01 -40.31
CA THR A 5 -34.37 -7.08 -40.12
C THR A 5 -33.47 -7.58 -39.00
N LEU A 6 -32.25 -8.01 -39.34
CA LEU A 6 -31.18 -8.20 -38.34
C LEU A 6 -30.71 -6.82 -37.87
N ALA A 7 -30.92 -6.52 -36.58
CA ALA A 7 -30.29 -5.38 -35.93
C ALA A 7 -28.84 -5.74 -35.60
N LEU A 8 -27.88 -5.06 -36.25
CA LEU A 8 -26.46 -5.19 -35.96
C LEU A 8 -26.13 -4.27 -34.77
N ALA A 9 -26.00 -4.84 -33.57
CA ALA A 9 -25.60 -4.09 -32.38
C ALA A 9 -24.08 -3.90 -32.37
N THR A 10 -23.62 -2.68 -32.65
CA THR A 10 -22.20 -2.30 -32.51
C THR A 10 -21.87 -2.10 -31.03
N LEU A 11 -21.13 -3.03 -30.42
CA LEU A 11 -20.55 -2.86 -29.08
C LEU A 11 -19.36 -1.90 -29.15
N LEU A 12 -19.57 -0.62 -28.84
CA LEU A 12 -18.47 0.32 -28.62
C LEU A 12 -17.88 0.07 -27.22
N SER A 13 -16.74 -0.62 -27.18
CA SER A 13 -15.92 -0.74 -25.97
C SER A 13 -15.19 0.59 -25.72
N VAL A 14 -15.62 1.35 -24.72
CA VAL A 14 -14.90 2.54 -24.25
C VAL A 14 -13.76 2.07 -23.33
N ALA A 15 -12.54 2.03 -23.85
CA ALA A 15 -11.35 1.85 -23.02
C ALA A 15 -11.13 3.13 -22.19
N GLN A 16 -11.36 3.06 -20.87
CA GLN A 16 -11.00 4.16 -19.98
C GLN A 16 -9.51 4.05 -19.62
N ALA A 17 -8.74 5.10 -19.90
CA ALA A 17 -7.37 5.19 -19.46
C ALA A 17 -7.32 5.35 -17.93
N VAL A 18 -6.65 4.42 -17.25
CA VAL A 18 -6.43 4.50 -15.79
C VAL A 18 -5.32 5.51 -15.52
N GLN A 19 -5.64 6.61 -14.84
CA GLN A 19 -4.64 7.58 -14.44
C GLN A 19 -3.83 7.06 -13.26
N VAL A 20 -2.49 7.12 -13.37
CA VAL A 20 -1.57 6.72 -12.31
C VAL A 20 -0.86 7.96 -11.75
N HIS A 21 -1.06 8.23 -10.46
CA HIS A 21 -0.36 9.28 -9.72
C HIS A 21 0.90 8.69 -9.09
N LYS A 22 2.07 9.15 -9.55
CA LYS A 22 3.36 8.73 -9.01
C LYS A 22 3.69 9.48 -7.73
N VAL A 23 4.17 8.76 -6.71
CA VAL A 23 4.71 9.31 -5.46
C VAL A 23 6.10 8.73 -5.24
N ASP A 24 7.12 9.58 -5.27
CA ASP A 24 8.48 9.20 -4.92
C ASP A 24 8.67 9.21 -3.40
N VAL A 25 9.21 8.13 -2.84
CA VAL A 25 9.37 7.93 -1.40
C VAL A 25 10.85 7.93 -1.04
N GLY A 26 11.23 8.75 -0.05
CA GLY A 26 12.61 8.80 0.46
C GLY A 26 13.56 9.70 -0.35
N LYS A 27 13.29 9.90 -1.65
CA LYS A 27 14.07 10.79 -2.51
C LYS A 27 13.19 11.50 -3.52
N ASN A 28 13.39 12.80 -3.69
CA ASN A 28 12.79 13.58 -4.76
C ASN A 28 13.55 13.35 -6.06
N MET A 29 12.91 12.74 -7.06
CA MET A 29 13.55 12.43 -8.34
C MET A 29 13.76 13.64 -9.25
N ALA A 30 13.10 14.77 -8.98
CA ALA A 30 13.32 16.01 -9.73
C ALA A 30 14.54 16.79 -9.22
N THR A 31 14.79 16.78 -7.91
CA THR A 31 15.88 17.57 -7.28
C THR A 31 17.05 16.73 -6.76
N ASN A 32 16.92 15.40 -6.77
CA ASN A 32 17.83 14.45 -6.12
C ASN A 32 17.97 14.59 -4.60
N GLU A 33 17.11 15.37 -3.94
CA GLU A 33 17.09 15.52 -2.49
C GLU A 33 16.56 14.24 -1.81
N THR A 34 17.27 13.73 -0.80
CA THR A 34 16.83 12.63 0.05
C THR A 34 16.20 13.15 1.34
N GLY A 35 15.15 12.50 1.84
CA GLY A 35 14.51 12.92 3.08
C GLY A 35 13.38 12.02 3.55
N LEU A 36 12.94 12.24 4.79
CA LEU A 36 11.80 11.54 5.40
C LEU A 36 10.47 12.07 4.85
N LYS A 37 10.24 11.90 3.54
CA LYS A 37 9.15 12.56 2.84
C LYS A 37 8.63 11.75 1.65
N PHE A 38 7.36 12.01 1.33
CA PHE A 38 6.70 11.60 0.09
C PHE A 38 6.69 12.78 -0.88
N TYR A 39 6.97 12.54 -2.16
CA TYR A 39 7.04 13.57 -3.19
C TYR A 39 6.12 13.21 -4.36
N PRO A 40 5.03 13.97 -4.60
CA PRO A 40 4.47 15.01 -3.74
C PRO A 40 3.85 14.45 -2.45
N ASP A 41 3.64 15.30 -1.44
CA ASP A 41 2.98 14.95 -0.18
C ASP A 41 1.49 15.33 -0.14
N LYS A 42 0.98 15.97 -1.20
CA LYS A 42 -0.45 16.18 -1.46
C LYS A 42 -0.78 15.76 -2.88
N ILE A 43 -1.79 14.91 -3.05
CA ILE A 43 -2.32 14.55 -4.37
C ILE A 43 -3.84 14.63 -4.39
N VAL A 44 -4.40 14.87 -5.58
CA VAL A 44 -5.84 14.80 -5.85
C VAL A 44 -6.06 13.70 -6.88
N ALA A 45 -6.86 12.71 -6.53
CA ALA A 45 -7.10 11.51 -7.34
C ALA A 45 -8.60 11.18 -7.39
N LYS A 46 -9.09 10.81 -8.57
CA LYS A 46 -10.49 10.41 -8.78
C LYS A 46 -10.68 8.95 -8.42
N LYS A 47 -11.95 8.57 -8.20
CA LYS A 47 -12.29 7.14 -8.09
C LYS A 47 -11.89 6.42 -9.38
N GLY A 48 -11.18 5.29 -9.24
CA GLY A 48 -10.64 4.51 -10.34
C GLY A 48 -9.19 4.85 -10.72
N ASP A 49 -8.65 5.98 -10.24
CA ASP A 49 -7.23 6.29 -10.39
C ASP A 49 -6.39 5.33 -9.52
N MET A 50 -5.11 5.20 -9.88
CA MET A 50 -4.12 4.49 -9.08
C MET A 50 -3.11 5.48 -8.48
N VAL A 51 -2.61 5.19 -7.29
CA VAL A 51 -1.48 5.89 -6.68
C VAL A 51 -0.34 4.89 -6.53
N GLN A 52 0.79 5.17 -7.19
CA GLN A 52 1.96 4.31 -7.17
C GLN A 52 3.08 4.96 -6.37
N PHE A 53 3.42 4.34 -5.25
CA PHE A 53 4.56 4.67 -4.43
C PHE A 53 5.80 4.00 -5.01
N GLN A 54 6.83 4.80 -5.34
CA GLN A 54 8.13 4.33 -5.83
C GLN A 54 9.19 4.66 -4.78
N PHE A 55 9.87 3.63 -4.27
CA PHE A 55 10.77 3.78 -3.12
C PHE A 55 12.22 3.94 -3.60
N TRP A 56 12.80 5.11 -3.37
CA TRP A 56 14.07 5.50 -4.02
C TRP A 56 15.26 5.60 -3.07
N ASP A 57 15.02 5.82 -1.79
CA ASP A 57 16.07 5.89 -0.77
C ASP A 57 15.55 5.38 0.58
N GLY A 58 16.47 4.93 1.43
CA GLY A 58 16.16 4.46 2.77
C GLY A 58 15.32 3.18 2.82
N ASN A 59 14.69 2.98 3.98
CA ASN A 59 13.72 1.90 4.22
C ASN A 59 12.42 2.53 4.73
N HIS A 60 11.41 2.56 3.86
CA HIS A 60 10.16 3.27 4.10
C HIS A 60 8.97 2.38 3.80
N ASN A 61 7.80 2.75 4.32
CA ASN A 61 6.53 2.16 3.94
C ASN A 61 5.49 3.24 3.67
N ALA A 62 4.46 2.87 2.91
CA ALA A 62 3.24 3.64 2.71
C ALA A 62 2.11 2.89 3.40
N MET A 63 1.69 3.39 4.56
CA MET A 63 0.62 2.80 5.37
C MET A 63 -0.54 3.78 5.54
N GLN A 64 -1.76 3.31 5.29
CA GLN A 64 -2.96 4.07 5.53
C GLN A 64 -3.26 4.21 7.02
N THR A 65 -3.55 5.43 7.44
CA THR A 65 -3.86 5.82 8.83
C THR A 65 -5.14 6.65 8.86
N SER A 66 -5.72 6.86 10.04
CA SER A 66 -6.75 7.89 10.23
C SER A 66 -6.10 9.23 10.59
N PHE A 67 -6.85 10.33 10.38
CA PHE A 67 -6.40 11.65 10.83
C PHE A 67 -6.32 11.73 12.35
N ASP A 68 -7.28 11.15 13.07
CA ASP A 68 -7.44 11.34 14.52
C ASP A 68 -6.50 10.47 15.36
N GLN A 69 -5.85 9.49 14.74
CA GLN A 69 -4.91 8.59 15.39
C GLN A 69 -3.75 8.33 14.42
N GLN A 70 -2.72 9.14 14.57
CA GLN A 70 -1.58 9.20 13.66
C GLN A 70 -0.58 8.07 13.93
N CYS A 71 0.26 7.79 12.94
CA CYS A 71 1.39 6.85 13.09
C CYS A 71 1.00 5.40 13.42
N GLN A 72 -0.24 4.99 13.10
CA GLN A 72 -0.72 3.63 13.28
C GLN A 72 -1.72 3.24 12.18
N PRO A 73 -1.87 1.94 11.86
CA PRO A 73 -2.72 1.53 10.76
C PRO A 73 -4.17 1.86 11.06
N ILE A 74 -4.92 2.26 10.03
CA ILE A 74 -6.33 2.65 10.17
C ILE A 74 -7.20 1.58 10.83
N SER A 75 -6.85 0.30 10.69
CA SER A 75 -7.55 -0.84 11.29
C SER A 75 -7.51 -0.87 12.82
N ARG A 76 -6.53 -0.21 13.47
CA ARG A 76 -6.50 -0.08 14.94
C ARG A 76 -7.70 0.71 15.48
N ASN A 77 -8.24 1.61 14.67
CA ASN A 77 -9.17 2.66 15.11
C ASN A 77 -10.54 2.47 14.48
N ASN A 78 -10.52 1.89 13.28
CA ASN A 78 -11.68 1.51 12.50
C ASN A 78 -11.52 0.03 12.14
N PRO A 79 -11.86 -0.90 13.05
CA PRO A 79 -11.62 -2.34 12.84
C PRO A 79 -12.37 -2.91 11.63
N ASN A 80 -13.42 -2.23 11.17
CA ASN A 80 -14.20 -2.60 9.98
C ASN A 80 -13.59 -2.07 8.67
N VAL A 81 -12.49 -1.31 8.72
CA VAL A 81 -11.81 -0.76 7.54
C VAL A 81 -10.51 -1.50 7.30
N THR A 82 -10.46 -2.24 6.21
CA THR A 82 -9.20 -2.79 5.69
C THR A 82 -8.43 -1.67 4.99
N GLY A 83 -7.45 -1.08 5.69
CA GLY A 83 -6.51 -0.16 5.08
C GLY A 83 -5.42 -0.88 4.29
N PHE A 84 -4.56 -0.10 3.64
CA PHE A 84 -3.37 -0.61 2.97
C PHE A 84 -2.09 -0.38 3.80
N ASP A 85 -1.11 -1.26 3.61
CA ASP A 85 0.27 -1.11 4.08
C ASP A 85 1.18 -1.78 3.05
N SER A 86 2.16 -1.05 2.52
CA SER A 86 3.15 -1.62 1.61
C SER A 86 4.11 -2.60 2.30
N GLY A 87 4.17 -2.59 3.63
CA GLY A 87 5.32 -3.10 4.36
C GLY A 87 6.57 -2.26 4.08
N PHE A 88 7.65 -2.53 4.80
CA PHE A 88 8.91 -1.82 4.62
C PHE A 88 9.59 -2.22 3.31
N GLN A 89 9.95 -1.20 2.53
CA GLN A 89 10.56 -1.30 1.20
C GLN A 89 12.00 -0.77 1.28
N PRO A 90 13.01 -1.65 1.49
CA PRO A 90 14.41 -1.25 1.54
C PRO A 90 14.90 -0.93 0.12
N ALA A 91 14.94 0.35 -0.23
CA ALA A 91 15.18 0.82 -1.60
C ALA A 91 16.53 0.35 -2.16
N LYS A 92 17.60 0.48 -1.37
CA LYS A 92 18.97 0.12 -1.76
C LYS A 92 19.08 -1.31 -2.32
N ALA A 93 18.49 -2.30 -1.63
CA ALA A 93 18.59 -3.70 -2.02
C ALA A 93 17.91 -4.02 -3.37
N SER A 94 16.89 -3.24 -3.75
CA SER A 94 16.22 -3.39 -5.04
C SER A 94 16.96 -2.62 -6.14
N ILE A 95 17.43 -1.40 -5.83
CA ILE A 95 18.15 -0.55 -6.79
C ILE A 95 19.47 -1.20 -7.22
N GLU A 96 20.19 -1.86 -6.31
CA GLU A 96 21.40 -2.64 -6.64
C GLU A 96 21.12 -3.79 -7.63
N LYS A 97 19.87 -4.25 -7.70
CA LYS A 97 19.40 -5.27 -8.67
C LYS A 97 18.78 -4.65 -9.92
N GLY A 98 18.90 -3.33 -10.11
CA GLY A 98 18.32 -2.60 -11.24
C GLY A 98 16.80 -2.46 -11.17
N MET A 99 16.19 -2.58 -9.99
CA MET A 99 14.74 -2.49 -9.80
C MET A 99 14.35 -1.39 -8.81
N ILE A 100 13.17 -0.83 -8.98
CA ILE A 100 12.57 0.12 -8.03
C ILE A 100 11.44 -0.62 -7.30
N PRO A 101 11.45 -0.70 -5.96
CA PRO A 101 10.31 -1.21 -5.22
C PRO A 101 9.10 -0.31 -5.48
N VAL A 102 7.96 -0.92 -5.80
CA VAL A 102 6.71 -0.21 -6.07
C VAL A 102 5.56 -0.81 -5.28
N TYR A 103 4.67 0.07 -4.80
CA TYR A 103 3.40 -0.31 -4.20
C TYR A 103 2.30 0.52 -4.83
N THR A 104 1.23 -0.12 -5.31
CA THR A 104 0.17 0.58 -6.05
C THR A 104 -1.18 0.39 -5.36
N VAL A 105 -1.89 1.50 -5.13
CA VAL A 105 -3.19 1.53 -4.47
C VAL A 105 -4.25 2.04 -5.45
N MET A 106 -5.38 1.35 -5.54
CA MET A 106 -6.56 1.83 -6.27
C MET A 106 -7.39 2.78 -5.40
N ILE A 107 -7.78 3.92 -5.97
CA ILE A 107 -8.62 4.91 -5.29
C ILE A 107 -10.09 4.53 -5.46
N ASN A 108 -10.72 4.07 -4.37
CA ASN A 108 -12.10 3.56 -4.40
C ASN A 108 -13.17 4.65 -4.23
N ASN A 109 -12.79 5.80 -3.64
CA ASN A 109 -13.66 6.95 -3.44
C ASN A 109 -12.82 8.23 -3.28
N THR A 110 -13.47 9.38 -3.17
CA THR A 110 -12.82 10.70 -3.06
C THR A 110 -12.71 11.19 -1.61
N ALA A 111 -12.93 10.33 -0.61
CA ALA A 111 -12.72 10.72 0.79
C ALA A 111 -11.20 10.93 1.05
N PRO A 112 -10.81 11.80 2.00
CA PRO A 112 -9.40 12.00 2.32
C PRO A 112 -8.74 10.72 2.82
N ILE A 113 -7.58 10.37 2.25
CA ILE A 113 -6.75 9.24 2.67
C ILE A 113 -5.44 9.78 3.22
N TRP A 114 -5.16 9.46 4.48
CA TRP A 114 -3.91 9.82 5.15
C TRP A 114 -2.94 8.65 5.05
N VAL A 115 -1.69 8.94 4.68
CA VAL A 115 -0.64 7.94 4.49
C VAL A 115 0.60 8.36 5.26
N VAL A 116 1.23 7.41 5.93
CA VAL A 116 2.44 7.67 6.73
C VAL A 116 3.48 6.59 6.50
N CYS A 117 4.73 6.92 6.82
CA CYS A 117 5.76 5.93 7.08
C CYS A 117 5.92 5.73 8.59
N VAL A 118 5.89 4.47 9.04
CA VAL A 118 6.01 4.07 10.45
C VAL A 118 7.35 3.43 10.78
N GLN A 119 8.37 3.66 9.95
CA GLN A 119 9.74 3.28 10.27
C GLN A 119 10.23 4.17 11.42
N GLY A 120 10.52 3.58 12.58
CA GLY A 120 11.01 4.32 13.75
C GLY A 120 10.14 5.53 14.10
N ARG A 121 10.72 6.73 14.06
CA ARG A 121 10.03 8.01 14.31
C ARG A 121 9.67 8.80 13.05
N HIS A 122 9.66 8.17 11.86
CA HIS A 122 9.47 8.89 10.60
C HIS A 122 8.14 9.66 10.56
N CYS A 123 7.05 9.02 10.98
CA CYS A 123 5.73 9.67 11.06
C CYS A 123 5.75 10.89 12.01
N GLN A 124 6.30 10.74 13.22
CA GLN A 124 6.41 11.82 14.21
C GLN A 124 7.33 12.95 13.72
N ASN A 125 8.30 12.64 12.86
CA ASN A 125 9.19 13.59 12.22
C ASN A 125 8.61 14.19 10.93
N GLY A 126 7.34 13.92 10.61
CA GLY A 126 6.61 14.56 9.52
C GLY A 126 6.50 13.77 8.22
N MET A 127 6.93 12.51 8.20
CA MET A 127 6.80 11.63 7.02
C MET A 127 5.37 11.14 6.84
N SER A 128 4.54 12.05 6.33
CA SER A 128 3.14 11.84 6.01
C SER A 128 2.78 12.51 4.69
N MET A 129 1.75 12.00 4.04
CA MET A 129 1.10 12.61 2.89
C MET A 129 -0.41 12.45 2.97
N VAL A 130 -1.12 13.15 2.09
CA VAL A 130 -2.57 13.08 1.98
C VAL A 130 -3.01 12.98 0.51
N ILE A 131 -3.98 12.11 0.28
CA ILE A 131 -4.71 11.97 -0.98
C ILE A 131 -6.09 12.59 -0.75
N ASN A 132 -6.54 13.46 -1.64
CA ASN A 132 -7.84 14.12 -1.57
C ASN A 132 -8.08 14.87 -0.25
N GLU A 133 -7.10 15.68 0.19
CA GLU A 133 -7.29 16.61 1.31
C GLU A 133 -8.53 17.50 1.07
N ASN A 134 -9.38 17.69 2.09
CA ASN A 134 -10.63 18.44 1.99
C ASN A 134 -10.77 19.45 3.13
N THR A 135 -9.86 20.44 3.15
CA THR A 135 -9.89 21.53 4.12
C THR A 135 -11.09 22.47 3.95
N SER A 136 -11.74 22.48 2.78
CA SER A 136 -13.02 23.18 2.59
C SER A 136 -14.15 22.58 3.43
N ALA A 137 -14.19 21.26 3.60
CA ALA A 137 -15.19 20.61 4.45
C ALA A 137 -14.80 20.64 5.93
N ASN A 138 -13.50 20.56 6.24
CA ASN A 138 -13.00 20.70 7.60
C ASN A 138 -11.58 21.28 7.60
N SER A 139 -11.46 22.58 7.89
CA SER A 139 -10.19 23.31 7.85
C SER A 139 -9.17 22.82 8.89
N SER A 140 -9.61 22.14 9.95
CA SER A 140 -8.71 21.54 10.93
C SER A 140 -8.01 20.28 10.42
N ARG A 141 -8.56 19.61 9.38
CA ARG A 141 -8.01 18.37 8.81
C ARG A 141 -7.09 18.62 7.62
N SER A 142 -6.01 19.37 7.87
CA SER A 142 -4.91 19.60 6.92
C SER A 142 -3.70 18.71 7.22
N LEU A 143 -2.83 18.49 6.24
CA LEU A 143 -1.56 17.77 6.39
C LEU A 143 -0.63 18.43 7.39
N GLU A 144 -0.65 19.75 7.45
CA GLU A 144 0.11 20.54 8.41
C GLU A 144 -0.34 20.23 9.84
N ASN A 145 -1.66 20.21 10.08
CA ASN A 145 -2.22 19.85 11.38
C ASN A 145 -2.03 18.37 11.70
N TYR A 146 -2.15 17.48 10.72
CA TYR A 146 -1.84 16.06 10.89
C TYR A 146 -0.41 15.88 11.41
N ARG A 147 0.57 16.55 10.78
CA ARG A 147 1.99 16.50 11.18
C ARG A 147 2.20 17.10 12.58
N ALA A 148 1.49 18.17 12.92
CA ALA A 148 1.58 18.77 14.25
C ALA A 148 1.11 17.79 15.34
N LEU A 149 -0.01 17.11 15.12
CA LEU A 149 -0.54 16.09 16.04
C LEU A 149 0.35 14.83 16.08
N ALA A 150 0.92 14.44 14.93
CA ALA A 150 1.77 13.26 14.83
C ALA A 150 3.05 13.35 15.69
N LYS A 151 3.58 14.54 15.97
CA LYS A 151 4.82 14.72 16.76
C LYS A 151 4.79 14.03 18.13
N SER A 152 3.62 14.02 18.77
CA SER A 152 3.38 13.40 20.08
C SER A 152 2.68 12.03 20.00
N ALA A 153 2.37 11.54 18.80
CA ALA A 153 1.68 10.27 18.62
C ALA A 153 2.56 9.07 18.99
N GLN A 154 1.93 8.08 19.63
CA GLN A 154 2.53 6.78 19.89
C GLN A 154 2.57 6.00 18.57
N GLY A 155 3.76 5.85 18.00
CA GLY A 155 3.94 5.07 16.78
C GLY A 155 3.87 3.58 17.08
N VAL A 156 3.34 2.81 16.14
CA VAL A 156 3.52 1.35 16.12
C VAL A 156 4.49 1.02 15.01
N THR A 157 5.57 0.30 15.32
CA THR A 157 6.44 -0.29 14.30
C THR A 157 5.83 -1.64 13.91
N PRO A 158 5.28 -1.83 12.69
CA PRO A 158 4.79 -3.13 12.27
C PRO A 158 6.01 -4.06 12.15
N GLY A 159 6.13 -5.03 13.06
CA GLY A 159 7.29 -5.95 13.13
C GLY A 159 7.77 -6.30 14.55
N GLY A 160 7.27 -5.61 15.58
CA GLY A 160 7.40 -6.07 16.97
C GLY A 160 6.12 -6.76 17.41
N GLY A 161 6.22 -8.02 17.86
CA GLY A 161 5.08 -8.79 18.36
C GLY A 161 4.27 -8.03 19.41
N SER A 162 2.96 -8.30 19.44
CA SER A 162 2.08 -7.88 20.52
C SER A 162 2.61 -8.40 21.85
N ASN A 163 3.26 -7.54 22.64
CA ASN A 163 3.21 -7.67 24.08
C ASN A 163 2.17 -6.68 24.59
N GLY A 164 0.97 -7.19 24.85
CA GLY A 164 0.05 -6.56 25.78
C GLY A 164 0.74 -6.44 27.13
N GLY A 165 0.67 -5.26 27.74
CA GLY A 165 1.26 -5.00 29.04
C GLY A 165 0.70 -3.71 29.61
N SER A 166 -0.53 -3.79 30.11
CA SER A 166 -1.06 -2.79 31.04
C SER A 166 -0.48 -3.05 32.44
N ASN A 167 -0.32 -1.95 33.18
CA ASN A 167 -0.19 -1.78 34.63
C ASN A 167 1.22 -1.63 35.26
N GLY A 168 1.49 -0.41 35.74
CA GLY A 168 1.46 -0.12 37.19
C GLY A 168 2.76 -0.22 37.99
N GLY A 169 3.35 0.94 38.30
CA GLY A 169 3.76 1.39 39.63
C GLY A 169 4.58 0.51 40.59
N SER A 170 5.80 1.01 40.90
CA SER A 170 6.56 0.99 42.17
C SER A 170 6.86 -0.31 42.95
N GLY A 171 8.14 -0.51 43.27
CA GLY A 171 8.58 -1.33 44.40
C GLY A 171 10.06 -1.72 44.37
N SER A 172 10.88 -1.06 45.17
CA SER A 172 12.29 -1.33 45.47
C SER A 172 12.51 -2.63 46.27
N GLY A 173 13.63 -3.33 46.04
CA GLY A 173 14.12 -4.38 46.93
C GLY A 173 15.28 -5.21 46.36
N GLU A 174 16.47 -5.01 46.92
CA GLU A 174 17.69 -5.81 46.75
C GLU A 174 17.59 -7.24 47.31
N GLY A 175 18.38 -8.16 46.73
CA GLY A 175 19.11 -9.18 47.49
C GLY A 175 18.86 -10.64 47.11
N GLY A 176 19.94 -11.37 46.78
CA GLY A 176 20.08 -12.78 47.19
C GLY A 176 20.37 -13.82 46.10
N SER A 177 21.66 -14.15 45.96
CA SER A 177 22.24 -15.30 45.25
C SER A 177 21.70 -16.67 45.70
N THR A 178 21.55 -17.64 44.77
CA THR A 178 22.26 -18.96 44.73
C THR A 178 21.58 -19.98 43.78
N THR A 179 22.35 -20.50 42.82
CA THR A 179 22.18 -21.79 42.06
C THR A 179 22.69 -22.94 42.98
N PRO A 180 22.48 -24.28 42.76
CA PRO A 180 22.24 -24.99 41.49
C PRO A 180 21.38 -26.30 41.49
N GLY A 181 21.10 -26.83 40.29
CA GLY A 181 20.65 -28.21 40.05
C GLY A 181 19.59 -28.31 38.94
N SER A 182 19.97 -28.54 37.68
CA SER A 182 20.16 -29.86 37.02
C SER A 182 18.84 -30.52 36.57
N GLY A 183 18.73 -30.76 35.25
CA GLY A 183 17.80 -31.72 34.66
C GLY A 183 16.56 -31.12 33.97
N ASN A 184 16.66 -30.86 32.65
CA ASN A 184 15.87 -31.58 31.64
C ASN A 184 16.13 -31.01 30.24
N ILE A 185 16.84 -31.80 29.44
CA ILE A 185 17.02 -31.62 27.99
C ILE A 185 15.75 -32.15 27.30
N PRO A 186 15.05 -31.36 26.47
CA PRO A 186 14.19 -31.91 25.43
C PRO A 186 14.99 -32.08 24.15
N THR A 187 15.01 -33.31 23.64
CA THR A 187 15.51 -33.72 22.34
C THR A 187 14.77 -33.01 21.18
N PRO A 188 15.45 -32.74 20.05
CA PRO A 188 14.81 -32.15 18.88
C PRO A 188 14.05 -33.23 18.09
N VAL A 189 12.73 -33.04 17.97
CA VAL A 189 11.86 -33.93 17.18
C VAL A 189 11.83 -33.45 15.73
N GLY A 190 12.39 -34.28 14.85
CA GLY A 190 11.90 -34.60 13.50
C GLY A 190 11.44 -33.44 12.59
N ASN A 191 12.34 -33.02 11.72
CA ASN A 191 12.07 -32.22 10.53
C ASN A 191 11.29 -33.09 9.50
N GLN A 192 9.96 -32.91 9.41
CA GLN A 192 9.17 -33.47 8.29
C GLN A 192 8.89 -32.38 7.25
N SER A 193 9.35 -32.65 6.03
CA SER A 193 9.12 -31.85 4.84
C SER A 193 7.63 -31.81 4.49
N PRO A 194 7.05 -30.65 4.12
CA PRO A 194 5.75 -30.61 3.50
C PRO A 194 5.86 -30.95 2.00
N THR A 195 5.14 -31.98 1.59
CA THR A 195 4.79 -32.29 0.21
C THR A 195 3.98 -31.15 -0.41
N PRO A 196 4.24 -30.74 -1.67
CA PRO A 196 3.39 -29.77 -2.34
C PRO A 196 2.15 -30.44 -2.94
N SER A 197 0.99 -30.12 -2.39
CA SER A 197 -0.32 -30.39 -3.00
C SER A 197 -0.57 -29.43 -4.15
N ALA A 198 -0.75 -29.95 -5.36
CA ALA A 198 -1.12 -29.20 -6.55
C ALA A 198 -2.61 -28.74 -6.48
N PRO A 199 -2.95 -27.51 -6.91
CA PRO A 199 -4.33 -27.14 -7.17
C PRO A 199 -4.77 -27.56 -8.58
N LEU A 200 -5.88 -28.28 -8.66
CA LEU A 200 -6.67 -28.48 -9.87
C LEU A 200 -7.28 -27.15 -10.31
N SER A 201 -6.75 -26.55 -11.37
CA SER A 201 -7.37 -25.41 -12.07
C SER A 201 -7.90 -25.88 -13.42
N ALA A 202 -9.22 -25.96 -13.54
CA ALA A 202 -9.91 -26.16 -14.80
C ALA A 202 -9.91 -24.83 -15.58
N GLY A 203 -8.89 -24.65 -16.41
CA GLY A 203 -8.81 -23.55 -17.38
C GLY A 203 -9.57 -23.90 -18.65
N ILE A 204 -10.69 -23.22 -18.88
CA ILE A 204 -11.37 -23.13 -20.18
C ILE A 204 -10.47 -22.35 -21.15
N ASN A 205 -9.79 -23.08 -22.05
CA ASN A 205 -9.07 -22.51 -23.18
C ASN A 205 -10.07 -21.98 -24.22
N LEU A 206 -10.36 -20.68 -24.19
CA LEU A 206 -11.03 -20.00 -25.30
C LEU A 206 -9.95 -19.54 -26.29
N ALA A 207 -9.57 -20.43 -27.20
CA ALA A 207 -8.75 -20.09 -28.35
C ALA A 207 -9.58 -19.18 -29.28
N VAL A 208 -9.17 -17.92 -29.41
CA VAL A 208 -9.73 -16.99 -30.40
C VAL A 208 -8.92 -17.18 -31.69
N PRO A 209 -9.50 -17.67 -32.80
CA PRO A 209 -8.77 -17.78 -34.05
C PRO A 209 -8.57 -16.39 -34.67
N SER A 210 -7.31 -15.99 -34.81
CA SER A 210 -6.84 -14.82 -35.55
C SER A 210 -7.09 -14.97 -37.06
N THR A 211 -8.34 -14.85 -37.52
CA THR A 211 -8.68 -14.75 -38.94
C THR A 211 -9.93 -13.89 -39.17
N LEU A 212 -9.86 -12.60 -38.84
CA LEU A 212 -10.76 -11.61 -39.46
C LEU A 212 -10.17 -10.19 -39.39
N LEU A 213 -8.98 -10.01 -39.96
CA LEU A 213 -8.53 -8.71 -40.44
C LEU A 213 -8.41 -8.81 -41.97
N ILE A 214 -8.80 -7.73 -42.66
CA ILE A 214 -8.86 -7.53 -44.13
C ILE A 214 -10.27 -7.75 -44.71
N ALA A 215 -11.15 -6.78 -44.50
CA ALA A 215 -12.27 -6.49 -45.42
C ALA A 215 -12.82 -5.07 -45.22
N LEU A 216 -11.97 -4.04 -45.14
CA LEU A 216 -12.41 -2.63 -45.28
C LEU A 216 -11.28 -1.84 -45.95
N GLY A 217 -11.19 -1.92 -47.27
CA GLY A 217 -10.14 -1.24 -48.01
C GLY A 217 -10.28 -1.31 -49.52
N VAL A 218 -11.49 -1.25 -50.07
CA VAL A 218 -11.73 -0.92 -51.50
C VAL A 218 -13.20 -0.55 -51.70
N ALA A 219 -13.55 0.69 -51.38
CA ALA A 219 -14.78 1.32 -51.85
C ALA A 219 -14.64 2.85 -51.80
N PHE A 220 -13.57 3.38 -52.37
CA PHE A 220 -13.44 4.82 -52.66
C PHE A 220 -12.49 5.00 -53.85
N MET A 221 -12.96 4.63 -55.05
CA MET A 221 -12.38 5.12 -56.31
C MET A 221 -13.33 4.87 -57.50
N PHE A 222 -14.59 5.27 -57.39
CA PHE A 222 -15.42 5.60 -58.55
C PHE A 222 -16.48 6.63 -58.15
N LEU A 223 -16.02 7.87 -58.05
CA LEU A 223 -16.74 9.11 -58.37
C LEU A 223 -15.70 10.25 -58.43
#